data_AF-A0A933EVK3-F1
#
_entry.id   AF-A0A933EVK3-F1
#
_cell.length_a   1.000
_cell.length_b   1.000
_cell.length_c   1.000
_cell.angle_alpha   90.00
_cell.angle_beta   90.00
_cell.angle_gamma   90.00
#
_symmetry.space_group_name_H-M   'P 1'
#
loop_
_entity.id
_entity.type
_entity.pdbx_description
1 polymer ?
#
loop_
_entity_poly.entity_id
_entity_poly.type
_entity_poly.pdbx_seq_one_letter_code
_entity_poly.pdbx_strand_id
1 'polypeptide(L)'
;MPRRIITKPRFERAYQALSSSAQEAVDAALRQFGHYLKIGAAPVGFGMKHLGKGVYEFRAGLALRIVYIVEEDEIVLSLLGTHDEVRRFLKRR
;
A
#
# COMPACT_ATOMS: atom_id res chain seq x y z
N MET A 1 0.52 -19.94 -4.46
CA MET A 1 -0.74 -19.96 -3.70
C MET A 1 -1.31 -18.53 -3.62
N PRO A 2 -2.64 -18.33 -3.59
CA PRO A 2 -3.19 -17.00 -3.40
C PRO A 2 -2.84 -16.49 -2.00
N ARG A 3 -2.08 -15.39 -1.93
CA ARG A 3 -1.77 -14.74 -0.64
C ARG A 3 -3.00 -13.98 -0.14
N ARG A 4 -3.30 -14.09 1.16
CA ARG A 4 -4.38 -13.33 1.79
C ARG A 4 -3.96 -11.87 1.95
N ILE A 5 -4.87 -10.94 1.70
CA ILE A 5 -4.63 -9.51 1.98
C ILE A 5 -5.27 -9.18 3.32
N ILE A 6 -4.51 -8.57 4.22
CA ILE A 6 -4.96 -8.15 5.55
C ILE A 6 -4.64 -6.68 5.75
N THR A 7 -5.55 -5.95 6.38
CA THR A 7 -5.38 -4.56 6.79
C THR A 7 -5.01 -4.45 8.26
N LYS A 8 -4.09 -3.55 8.59
CA LYS A 8 -3.85 -3.16 9.99
C LYS A 8 -4.83 -2.07 10.41
N PRO A 9 -5.23 -1.99 11.70
CA PRO A 9 -6.14 -0.93 12.18
C PRO A 9 -5.63 0.50 11.95
N ARG A 10 -4.32 0.70 11.84
CA ARG A 10 -3.74 2.00 11.47
C ARG A 10 -4.06 2.38 10.02
N PHE A 11 -4.02 1.42 9.11
CA PHE A 11 -4.36 1.62 7.71
C PHE A 11 -5.84 1.98 7.58
N GLU A 12 -6.72 1.22 8.22
CA GLU A 12 -8.17 1.42 8.17
C GLU A 12 -8.57 2.79 8.69
N ARG A 13 -8.03 3.21 9.84
CA ARG A 13 -8.28 4.54 10.40
C ARG A 13 -7.79 5.66 9.47
N ALA A 14 -6.63 5.48 8.84
CA ALA A 14 -6.12 6.46 7.89
C ALA A 14 -7.04 6.57 6.66
N TYR A 15 -7.53 5.45 6.14
CA TYR A 15 -8.47 5.42 5.02
C TYR A 15 -9.80 6.09 5.36
N GLN A 16 -10.36 5.80 6.53
CA GLN A 16 -11.62 6.39 6.99
C GLN A 16 -11.53 7.90 7.20
N ALA A 17 -10.35 8.43 7.49
CA ALA A 17 -10.12 9.86 7.66
C ALA A 17 -9.92 10.63 6.34
N LEU A 18 -9.85 9.94 5.21
CA LEU A 18 -9.70 10.58 3.90
C LEU A 18 -11.01 11.21 3.40
N SER A 19 -10.89 12.22 2.53
CA SER A 19 -12.01 12.68 1.72
C SER A 19 -12.45 11.59 0.73
N SER A 20 -13.69 11.65 0.25
CA SER A 20 -14.21 10.69 -0.74
C SER A 20 -13.32 10.61 -1.99
N SER A 21 -12.84 11.76 -2.49
CA SER A 21 -11.92 11.81 -3.63
C SER A 21 -10.58 11.11 -3.37
N ALA A 22 -10.06 11.20 -2.15
CA ALA A 22 -8.82 10.52 -1.77
C ALA A 22 -9.06 9.01 -1.54
N GLN A 23 -10.22 8.62 -1.01
CA GLN A 23 -10.62 7.21 -0.92
C GLN A 23 -10.73 6.57 -2.31
N GLU A 24 -11.34 7.25 -3.28
CA GLU A 24 -11.43 6.78 -4.67
C GLU A 24 -10.04 6.55 -5.29
N ALA A 25 -9.09 7.45 -5.03
CA ALA A 25 -7.71 7.29 -5.48
C ALA A 25 -7.01 6.08 -4.84
N VAL A 26 -7.26 5.84 -3.55
CA VAL A 26 -6.77 4.65 -2.84
C VAL A 26 -7.40 3.38 -3.41
N ASP A 27 -8.70 3.36 -3.63
CA ASP A 27 -9.40 2.20 -4.18
C ASP A 27 -8.94 1.86 -5.59
N ALA A 28 -8.70 2.88 -6.43
CA ALA A 28 -8.14 2.70 -7.76
C ALA A 28 -6.73 2.08 -7.69
N ALA A 29 -5.89 2.57 -6.78
CA ALA A 29 -4.55 2.02 -6.57
C ALA A 29 -4.60 0.57 -6.03
N LEU A 30 -5.53 0.25 -5.13
CA LEU A 30 -5.74 -1.11 -4.62
C LEU A 30 -6.25 -2.07 -5.70
N ARG A 31 -7.11 -1.62 -6.62
CA ARG A 31 -7.53 -2.42 -7.78
C ARG A 31 -6.35 -2.74 -8.69
N GLN A 32 -5.51 -1.76 -9.00
CA GLN A 32 -4.28 -1.96 -9.76
C GLN A 32 -3.30 -2.89 -9.05
N PHE A 33 -3.17 -2.76 -7.72
CA PHE A 33 -2.37 -3.66 -6.90
C PHE A 33 -2.89 -5.10 -6.96
N GLY A 34 -4.21 -5.30 -6.84
CA GLY A 34 -4.83 -6.63 -6.98
C GLY A 34 -4.58 -7.26 -8.34
N HIS A 35 -4.56 -6.46 -9.41
CA HIS A 35 -4.19 -6.92 -10.75
C HIS A 35 -2.71 -7.31 -10.84
N TYR A 36 -1.81 -6.47 -10.29
CA TYR A 36 -0.39 -6.77 -10.18
C TYR A 36 -0.13 -8.10 -9.46
N LEU A 37 -0.81 -8.36 -8.35
CA LEU A 37 -0.64 -9.62 -7.61
C LEU A 37 -1.06 -10.86 -8.40
N LYS A 38 -2.01 -10.72 -9.34
CA LYS A 38 -2.47 -11.82 -10.18
C LYS A 38 -1.55 -12.08 -11.37
N ILE A 39 -1.01 -11.03 -11.98
CA ILE A 39 -0.29 -11.12 -13.27
C ILE A 39 1.23 -11.01 -13.09
N GLY A 40 1.70 -10.46 -11.98
CA GLY A 40 3.12 -10.20 -11.72
C GLY A 40 3.68 -8.98 -12.45
N ALA A 41 2.87 -8.31 -13.28
CA ALA A 41 3.27 -7.11 -14.03
C ALA A 41 2.60 -5.86 -13.45
N ALA A 42 3.42 -4.89 -13.02
CA ALA A 42 2.91 -3.61 -12.53
C ALA A 42 2.59 -2.69 -13.73
N PRO A 43 1.48 -1.92 -13.69
CA PRO A 43 1.23 -0.90 -14.69
C PRO A 43 2.37 0.11 -14.76
N VAL A 44 2.68 0.61 -15.96
CA VAL A 44 3.64 1.71 -16.13
C VAL A 44 3.17 2.90 -15.28
N GLY A 45 4.08 3.43 -14.45
CA GLY A 45 3.77 4.57 -13.57
C GLY A 45 3.12 4.23 -12.24
N PHE A 46 2.89 2.95 -11.90
CA PHE A 46 2.27 2.54 -10.63
C PHE A 46 3.05 2.97 -9.37
N GLY A 47 4.33 3.34 -9.54
CA GLY A 47 5.14 3.90 -8.46
C GLY A 47 5.44 2.91 -7.34
N MET A 48 5.52 1.61 -7.67
CA MET A 48 5.89 0.57 -6.72
C MET A 48 7.39 0.61 -6.42
N LYS A 49 7.75 0.47 -5.14
CA LYS A 49 9.14 0.49 -4.69
C LYS A 49 9.37 -0.51 -3.56
N HIS A 50 10.45 -1.28 -3.66
CA HIS A 50 10.96 -2.08 -2.54
C HIS A 50 11.71 -1.16 -1.56
N LEU A 51 11.31 -1.18 -0.29
CA LEU A 51 11.86 -0.37 0.79
C LEU A 51 12.82 -1.16 1.71
N GLY A 52 12.98 -2.46 1.46
CA GLY A 52 13.86 -3.37 2.20
C GLY A 52 13.11 -4.25 3.20
N LYS A 53 13.72 -5.38 3.61
CA LYS A 53 13.18 -6.33 4.60
C LYS A 53 11.73 -6.79 4.33
N GLY A 54 11.39 -7.05 3.06
CA GLY A 54 10.03 -7.46 2.67
C GLY A 54 8.98 -6.33 2.76
N VAL A 55 9.42 -5.08 2.89
CA VAL A 55 8.57 -3.89 2.90
C VAL A 55 8.55 -3.25 1.54
N TYR A 56 7.36 -2.90 1.09
CA TYR A 56 7.12 -2.31 -0.22
C TYR A 56 6.18 -1.11 -0.08
N GLU A 57 6.30 -0.14 -0.98
CA GLU A 57 5.31 0.92 -1.15
C GLU A 57 4.76 0.94 -2.57
N PHE A 58 3.56 1.50 -2.74
CA PHE A 58 3.06 2.02 -4.02
C PHE A 58 2.26 3.31 -3.79
N ARG A 59 2.03 4.07 -4.85
CA ARG A 59 1.38 5.39 -4.78
C ARG A 59 -0.13 5.27 -4.93
N ALA A 60 -0.86 6.07 -4.17
CA ALA A 60 -2.29 6.34 -4.32
C ALA A 60 -2.48 7.83 -4.64
N GLY A 61 -2.11 8.22 -5.86
CA GLY A 61 -1.97 9.62 -6.24
C GLY A 61 -0.62 10.24 -5.82
N LEU A 62 -0.54 11.57 -5.85
CA LEU A 62 0.73 12.29 -5.62
C LEU A 62 1.13 12.38 -4.13
N ALA A 63 0.14 12.52 -3.25
CA ALA A 63 0.36 12.78 -1.83
C ALA A 63 0.35 11.51 -0.96
N LEU A 64 -0.37 10.47 -1.38
CA LEU A 64 -0.59 9.28 -0.57
C LEU A 64 0.19 8.07 -1.09
N ARG A 65 0.59 7.24 -0.14
CA ARG A 65 1.34 6.01 -0.35
C ARG A 65 0.78 4.93 0.53
N ILE A 66 0.78 3.72 -0.01
CA ILE A 66 0.39 2.51 0.69
C ILE A 66 1.65 1.69 0.91
N VAL A 67 1.94 1.37 2.17
CA VAL A 67 3.01 0.45 2.54
C VAL A 67 2.39 -0.91 2.82
N TYR A 68 2.93 -1.93 2.17
CA TYR A 68 2.58 -3.31 2.43
C TYR A 68 3.81 -4.14 2.80
N ILE A 69 3.58 -5.20 3.55
CA ILE A 69 4.58 -6.17 3.95
C ILE A 69 4.21 -7.48 3.28
N VAL A 70 5.20 -8.14 2.68
CA VAL A 70 5.04 -9.51 2.21
C VAL A 70 5.54 -10.44 3.30
N GLU A 71 4.64 -11.23 3.84
CA GLU A 71 4.92 -12.38 4.72
C GLU A 71 4.69 -13.66 3.90
N GLU A 72 4.95 -14.84 4.47
CA GLU A 72 4.94 -16.11 3.70
C GLU A 72 3.62 -16.31 2.94
N ASP A 73 2.48 -16.24 3.65
CA ASP A 73 1.15 -16.46 3.10
C ASP A 73 0.27 -15.20 3.03
N GLU A 74 0.79 -14.07 3.49
CA GLU A 74 0.00 -12.85 3.70
C GLU A 74 0.65 -11.60 3.10
N ILE A 75 -0.20 -10.69 2.64
CA ILE A 75 0.15 -9.33 2.26
C ILE A 75 -0.55 -8.38 3.23
N VAL A 76 0.26 -7.70 4.04
CA VAL A 76 -0.24 -6.87 5.14
C VAL A 76 -0.19 -5.40 4.75
N LEU A 77 -1.34 -4.80 4.45
CA LEU A 77 -1.49 -3.36 4.26
C LEU A 77 -1.31 -2.64 5.60
N SER A 78 -0.12 -2.08 5.80
CA SER A 78 0.37 -1.65 7.10
C SER A 78 0.22 -0.16 7.35
N LEU A 79 0.35 0.66 6.30
CA LEU A 79 0.26 2.11 6.38
C LEU A 79 -0.37 2.68 5.10
N LEU A 80 -1.27 3.64 5.28
CA LEU A 80 -1.69 4.59 4.26
C LEU A 80 -1.32 5.98 4.78
N GLY A 81 -0.53 6.73 4.03
CA GLY A 81 -0.10 8.06 4.46
C GLY A 81 0.86 8.73 3.49
N THR A 82 1.42 9.85 3.93
CA THR A 82 2.35 10.68 3.17
C THR A 82 3.76 10.09 3.09
N HIS A 83 4.61 10.67 2.23
CA HIS A 83 6.03 10.29 2.16
C HIS A 83 6.75 10.37 3.51
N ASP A 84 6.48 11.41 4.29
CA ASP A 84 7.11 11.60 5.60
C ASP A 84 6.64 10.58 6.63
N GLU A 85 5.36 10.19 6.58
CA GLU A 85 4.84 9.11 7.42
C GLU A 85 5.44 7.75 7.05
N VAL A 86 5.67 7.47 5.76
CA VAL A 86 6.41 6.28 5.33
C VAL A 86 7.83 6.31 5.90
N ARG A 87 8.54 7.43 5.79
CA ARG A 87 9.89 7.58 6.39
C ARG A 87 9.89 7.35 7.90
N ARG A 88 8.91 7.90 8.62
CA ARG A 88 8.76 7.69 10.07
C ARG A 88 8.44 6.24 10.41
N PHE A 89 7.62 5.57 9.59
CA PHE A 89 7.31 4.15 9.74
C PHE A 89 8.55 3.27 9.60
N LEU A 90 9.37 3.50 8.57
CA LEU A 90 10.60 2.74 8.35
C LEU A 90 11.63 2.89 9.46
N LYS A 91 11.67 4.06 10.14
CA LYS A 91 12.58 4.29 11.27
C LYS A 91 12.18 3.58 12.57
N ARG A 92 10.92 3.17 12.70
CA ARG A 92 10.35 2.58 13.92
C ARG A 92 10.14 1.06 13.82
N ARG A 93 10.69 0.44 12.78
CA ARG A 93 10.56 -0.98 12.47
C ARG A 93 11.92 -1.65 12.51
#